data_AF-A0A183HK49-F1
#
_entry.id   AF-A0A183HK49-F1
#
_cell.length_a   1.000
_cell.length_b   1.000
_cell.length_c   1.000
_cell.angle_alpha   90.00
_cell.angle_beta   90.00
_cell.angle_gamma   90.00
#
_symmetry.space_group_name_H-M   'P 1'
#
loop_
_entity.id
_entity.type
_entity.pdbx_description
1 polymer ?
#
loop_
_entity_poly.entity_id
_entity_poly.type
_entity_poly.pdbx_seq_one_letter_code
_entity_poly.pdbx_strand_id
1 'polypeptide(L)'
;LVGAIRNRFSIPHSIALIEDLNLICVADRENERIQCFSAGISDDQRPLPTGILITKAESVGRIYAIQHYLVGVTESDGEGIEPQLFVMDMNNGKASTFIKGIENAHCLAISDDGIVYVGQTAPRQIVQISLTD
;
A
#
# COMPACT_ATOMS: atom_id res chain seq x y z
N LEU A 1 27.30 -3.76 1.36
CA LEU A 1 26.53 -2.56 0.93
C LEU A 1 25.88 -2.70 -0.46
N VAL A 2 25.60 -3.91 -0.95
CA VAL A 2 25.08 -4.14 -2.33
C VAL A 2 23.53 -4.06 -2.40
N GLY A 3 22.82 -3.93 -1.27
CA GLY A 3 21.34 -3.81 -1.23
C GLY A 3 20.78 -2.38 -1.22
N ALA A 4 21.59 -1.37 -0.90
CA ALA A 4 21.09 -0.02 -0.61
C ALA A 4 20.60 0.77 -1.84
N ILE A 5 21.03 0.40 -3.05
CA ILE A 5 20.69 1.15 -4.27
C ILE A 5 19.31 0.75 -4.82
N ARG A 6 18.84 -0.49 -4.61
CA ARG A 6 17.54 -0.97 -5.15
C ARG A 6 16.32 -0.59 -4.29
N ASN A 7 16.54 -0.28 -3.02
CA ASN A 7 15.47 0.01 -2.03
C ASN A 7 15.37 1.50 -1.70
N ARG A 8 15.87 2.40 -2.56
CA ARG A 8 15.69 3.84 -2.36
C ARG A 8 14.24 4.22 -2.65
N PHE A 9 13.67 5.04 -1.78
CA PHE A 9 12.34 5.61 -1.99
C PHE A 9 12.43 6.90 -2.79
N SER A 10 11.42 7.14 -3.60
CA SER A 10 11.11 8.39 -4.28
C SER A 10 9.72 8.85 -3.80
N ILE A 11 9.73 9.74 -2.80
CA ILE A 11 8.53 10.18 -2.06
C ILE A 11 7.84 8.98 -1.35
N PRO A 12 8.41 8.47 -0.23
CA PRO A 12 7.70 7.51 0.62
C PRO A 12 6.49 8.21 1.25
N HIS A 13 5.29 7.85 0.81
CA HIS A 13 4.09 8.64 1.11
C HIS A 13 3.25 8.06 2.25
N SER A 14 3.16 6.74 2.35
CA SER A 14 2.34 6.05 3.33
C SER A 14 3.03 4.78 3.83
N ILE A 15 2.68 4.36 5.04
CA ILE A 15 3.27 3.23 5.75
C ILE A 15 2.17 2.40 6.41
N ALA A 16 2.31 1.08 6.35
CA ALA A 16 1.41 0.15 7.04
C ALA A 16 2.22 -0.92 7.77
N LEU A 17 1.87 -1.17 9.03
CA LEU A 17 2.39 -2.30 9.81
C LEU A 17 1.40 -3.46 9.69
N ILE A 18 1.91 -4.63 9.27
CA ILE A 18 1.15 -5.88 9.22
C ILE A 18 1.71 -6.78 10.31
N GLU A 19 1.09 -6.76 11.49
CA GLU A 19 1.65 -7.36 12.69
C GLU A 19 1.75 -8.88 12.57
N ASP A 20 0.69 -9.52 12.09
CA ASP A 20 0.59 -10.97 11.91
C ASP A 20 1.65 -11.54 10.96
N LEU A 21 2.15 -10.73 10.03
CA LEU A 21 3.18 -11.12 9.07
C LEU A 21 4.57 -10.60 9.45
N ASN A 22 4.71 -9.85 10.54
CA ASN A 22 5.96 -9.17 10.92
C ASN A 22 6.52 -8.30 9.76
N LEU A 23 5.62 -7.55 9.08
CA LEU A 23 5.99 -6.71 7.93
C LEU A 23 5.70 -5.24 8.17
N ILE A 24 6.58 -4.38 7.65
CA ILE A 24 6.34 -2.96 7.47
C ILE A 24 6.39 -2.62 5.98
N CYS A 25 5.28 -2.11 5.44
CA CYS A 25 5.14 -1.80 4.03
C CYS A 25 5.16 -0.29 3.80
N VAL A 26 5.81 0.15 2.73
CA VAL A 26 5.95 1.56 2.36
C VAL A 26 5.44 1.77 0.95
N ALA A 27 4.52 2.72 0.79
CA ALA A 27 4.06 3.23 -0.50
C ALA A 27 5.10 4.21 -1.06
N ASP A 28 5.76 3.81 -2.14
CA ASP A 28 6.83 4.56 -2.81
C ASP A 28 6.23 5.26 -4.04
N ARG A 29 5.67 6.46 -3.83
CA ARG A 29 4.71 7.09 -4.76
C ARG A 29 5.27 7.26 -6.16
N GLU A 30 6.45 7.87 -6.30
CA GLU A 30 7.01 8.18 -7.62
C GLU A 30 7.75 7.01 -8.27
N ASN A 31 7.98 5.93 -7.53
CA ASN A 31 8.44 4.66 -8.12
C ASN A 31 7.27 3.70 -8.39
N GLU A 32 6.01 4.12 -8.15
CA GLU A 32 4.79 3.37 -8.44
C GLU A 32 4.80 1.94 -7.93
N ARG A 33 5.32 1.76 -6.71
CA ARG A 33 5.54 0.47 -6.09
C ARG A 33 5.24 0.49 -4.59
N ILE A 34 4.97 -0.68 -4.05
CA ILE A 34 4.97 -0.92 -2.61
C ILE A 34 6.12 -1.85 -2.29
N GLN A 35 6.87 -1.56 -1.23
CA GLN A 35 7.91 -2.43 -0.71
C GLN A 35 7.60 -2.79 0.74
N CYS A 36 7.61 -4.08 1.06
CA CYS A 36 7.37 -4.62 2.39
C CYS A 36 8.65 -5.25 2.95
N PHE A 37 9.02 -4.84 4.15
CA PHE A 37 10.24 -5.25 4.83
C PHE A 37 9.93 -5.99 6.13
N SER A 38 10.84 -6.83 6.60
CA SER A 38 10.78 -7.38 7.96
C SER A 38 10.70 -6.25 8.97
N ALA A 39 9.66 -6.25 9.81
CA ALA A 39 9.46 -5.24 10.85
C ALA A 39 10.33 -5.52 12.10
N GLY A 40 10.67 -6.79 12.35
CA GLY A 40 11.44 -7.21 13.52
C GLY A 40 10.67 -7.11 14.84
N ILE A 41 9.34 -7.27 14.78
CA ILE A 41 8.44 -7.27 15.95
C ILE A 41 8.16 -8.67 16.49
N SER A 42 8.63 -9.73 15.81
CA SER A 42 8.43 -11.11 16.25
C SER A 42 9.50 -11.55 17.27
N ASP A 43 9.05 -12.28 18.31
CA ASP A 43 9.88 -12.97 19.30
C ASP A 43 10.38 -14.36 18.81
N ASP A 44 10.33 -14.60 17.50
CA ASP A 44 10.78 -15.87 16.91
C ASP A 44 12.23 -16.20 17.32
N GLN A 45 12.49 -17.49 17.53
CA GLN A 45 13.84 -18.01 17.86
C GLN A 45 14.89 -17.68 16.79
N ARG A 46 14.47 -17.33 15.57
CA ARG A 46 15.31 -16.92 14.44
C ARG A 46 14.62 -15.79 13.65
N PRO A 47 14.61 -14.57 14.18
CA PRO A 47 13.92 -13.47 13.53
C PRO A 47 14.72 -13.01 12.30
N LEU A 48 14.02 -12.68 11.21
CA LEU A 48 14.64 -11.98 10.09
C LEU A 48 15.09 -10.59 10.57
N PRO A 49 16.31 -10.13 10.22
CA PRO A 49 16.74 -8.78 10.57
C PRO A 49 15.74 -7.72 10.09
N THR A 50 15.52 -6.68 10.91
CA THR A 50 14.66 -5.55 10.53
C THR A 50 15.16 -4.90 9.23
N GLY A 51 14.23 -4.56 8.34
CA GLY A 51 14.54 -3.86 7.09
C GLY A 51 14.95 -4.76 5.92
N ILE A 52 14.91 -6.08 6.07
CA ILE A 52 15.08 -7.02 4.94
C ILE A 52 13.84 -6.94 4.05
N LEU A 53 14.01 -6.68 2.75
CA LEU A 53 12.91 -6.68 1.77
C LEU A 53 12.34 -8.10 1.64
N ILE A 54 11.04 -8.25 1.87
CA ILE A 54 10.32 -9.54 1.84
C ILE A 54 9.52 -9.68 0.56
N THR A 55 8.72 -8.67 0.22
CA THR A 55 7.87 -8.67 -0.98
C THR A 55 7.67 -7.24 -1.51
N LYS A 56 7.23 -7.13 -2.75
CA LYS A 56 6.95 -5.85 -3.42
C LYS A 56 5.84 -6.01 -4.45
N ALA A 57 5.08 -4.94 -4.65
CA ALA A 57 4.22 -4.76 -5.82
C ALA A 57 4.82 -3.68 -6.71
N GLU A 58 4.81 -3.87 -8.02
CA GLU A 58 5.33 -2.91 -9.00
C GLU A 58 4.24 -2.55 -10.00
N SER A 59 4.38 -1.39 -10.65
CA SER A 59 3.45 -0.90 -11.67
C SER A 59 2.02 -0.79 -11.14
N VAL A 60 1.87 -0.38 -9.88
CA VAL A 60 0.55 -0.16 -9.26
C VAL A 60 0.06 1.27 -9.43
N GLY A 61 0.85 2.15 -10.06
CA GLY A 61 0.60 3.59 -10.18
C GLY A 61 1.02 4.38 -8.95
N ARG A 62 0.82 5.70 -8.97
CA ARG A 62 1.18 6.59 -7.84
C ARG A 62 0.29 6.34 -6.64
N ILE A 63 0.84 5.71 -5.60
CA ILE A 63 0.11 5.34 -4.38
C ILE A 63 0.12 6.48 -3.37
N TYR A 64 -1.05 6.83 -2.83
CA TYR A 64 -1.20 7.89 -1.82
C TYR A 64 -1.42 7.38 -0.40
N ALA A 65 -2.07 6.23 -0.25
CA ALA A 65 -2.24 5.59 1.05
C ALA A 65 -2.25 4.07 0.93
N ILE A 66 -1.77 3.39 1.97
CA ILE A 66 -1.86 1.94 2.18
C ILE A 66 -2.35 1.65 3.62
N GLN A 67 -2.98 0.51 3.84
CA GLN A 67 -3.38 0.06 5.19
C GLN A 67 -3.27 -1.46 5.37
N HIS A 68 -3.64 -2.01 6.55
CA HIS A 68 -3.42 -3.39 7.03
C HIS A 68 -3.69 -4.55 6.03
N TYR A 69 -4.54 -4.38 5.01
CA TYR A 69 -4.78 -5.37 3.94
C TYR A 69 -4.07 -5.03 2.61
N LEU A 70 -3.16 -4.08 2.65
CA LEU A 70 -2.55 -3.40 1.50
C LEU A 70 -3.56 -3.00 0.44
N VAL A 71 -4.63 -2.37 0.93
CA VAL A 71 -5.51 -1.55 0.11
C VAL A 71 -4.75 -0.28 -0.25
N GLY A 72 -4.48 -0.07 -1.53
CA GLY A 72 -3.84 1.16 -2.02
C GLY A 72 -4.83 2.04 -2.78
N VAL A 73 -4.68 3.36 -2.68
CA VAL A 73 -5.36 4.32 -3.58
C VAL A 73 -4.35 4.95 -4.52
N THR A 74 -4.73 5.08 -5.79
CA THR A 74 -3.92 5.75 -6.81
C THR A 74 -4.63 6.98 -7.38
N GLU A 75 -3.86 7.90 -7.94
CA GLU A 75 -4.41 8.94 -8.82
C GLU A 75 -3.88 8.78 -10.25
N SER A 76 -4.56 9.42 -11.18
CA SER A 76 -4.10 9.52 -12.56
C SER A 76 -2.80 10.31 -12.61
N ASP A 77 -1.78 9.69 -13.18
CA ASP A 77 -0.49 10.29 -13.51
C ASP A 77 -0.46 10.86 -14.94
N GLY A 78 -1.54 10.71 -15.70
CA GLY A 78 -1.58 11.02 -17.13
C GLY A 78 -0.96 9.95 -18.03
N GLU A 79 -0.46 8.85 -17.46
CA GLU A 79 0.15 7.71 -18.17
C GLU A 79 -0.80 6.51 -18.31
N GLY A 80 -2.09 6.70 -17.98
CA GLY A 80 -3.17 5.77 -18.30
C GLY A 80 -3.58 4.82 -17.18
N ILE A 81 -3.00 4.95 -15.98
CA ILE A 81 -3.54 4.27 -14.79
C ILE A 81 -4.70 5.12 -14.25
N GLU A 82 -5.91 4.60 -14.42
CA GLU A 82 -7.11 5.18 -13.82
C GLU A 82 -7.01 5.16 -12.28
N PRO A 83 -7.48 6.21 -11.57
CA PRO A 83 -7.58 6.18 -10.12
C PRO A 83 -8.30 4.93 -9.63
N GLN A 84 -7.68 4.17 -8.74
CA GLN A 84 -8.16 2.86 -8.35
C GLN A 84 -7.90 2.54 -6.89
N LEU A 85 -8.76 1.68 -6.35
CA LEU A 85 -8.49 0.92 -5.14
C LEU A 85 -8.10 -0.50 -5.52
N PHE A 86 -7.01 -1.00 -4.95
CA PHE A 86 -6.52 -2.35 -5.18
C PHE A 86 -6.13 -3.02 -3.88
N VAL A 87 -6.18 -4.35 -3.83
CA VAL A 87 -5.61 -5.17 -2.76
C VAL A 87 -4.33 -5.83 -3.29
N MET A 88 -3.27 -5.86 -2.48
CA MET A 88 -2.04 -6.60 -2.81
C MET A 88 -2.06 -7.97 -2.12
N ASP A 89 -1.81 -9.04 -2.86
CA ASP A 89 -1.55 -10.37 -2.30
C ASP A 89 -0.12 -10.42 -1.75
N MET A 90 0.02 -10.64 -0.44
CA MET A 90 1.31 -10.62 0.23
C MET A 90 2.24 -11.77 -0.17
N ASN A 91 1.68 -12.89 -0.64
CA ASN A 91 2.46 -14.07 -0.97
C ASN A 91 3.24 -13.91 -2.27
N ASN A 92 2.67 -13.16 -3.23
CA ASN A 92 3.23 -13.03 -4.58
C ASN A 92 3.40 -11.57 -5.04
N GLY A 93 2.94 -10.60 -4.25
CA GLY A 93 3.03 -9.17 -4.54
C GLY A 93 2.09 -8.67 -5.63
N LYS A 94 1.13 -9.48 -6.08
CA LYS A 94 0.18 -9.10 -7.13
C LYS A 94 -0.86 -8.14 -6.57
N ALA A 95 -0.94 -6.95 -7.17
CA ALA A 95 -2.05 -6.02 -6.95
C ALA A 95 -3.27 -6.40 -7.81
N SER A 96 -4.46 -6.36 -7.22
CA SER A 96 -5.74 -6.61 -7.88
C SER A 96 -6.72 -5.48 -7.57
N THR A 97 -7.10 -4.76 -8.60
CA THR A 97 -8.07 -3.66 -8.54
C THR A 97 -9.47 -4.18 -8.27
N PHE A 98 -10.18 -3.58 -7.33
CA PHE A 98 -11.59 -3.87 -7.06
C PHE A 98 -12.50 -2.69 -7.35
N ILE A 99 -12.02 -1.45 -7.24
CA ILE A 99 -12.78 -0.24 -7.57
C ILE A 99 -11.94 0.71 -8.41
N LYS A 100 -12.59 1.40 -9.34
CA LYS A 100 -12.00 2.43 -10.20
C LYS A 100 -12.80 3.73 -10.10
N GLY A 101 -12.19 4.84 -10.50
CA GLY A 101 -12.84 6.13 -10.61
C GLY A 101 -12.97 6.92 -9.30
N ILE A 102 -12.30 6.50 -8.21
CA ILE A 102 -12.24 7.29 -6.97
C ILE A 102 -11.11 8.31 -7.08
N GLU A 103 -11.44 9.45 -7.68
CA GLU A 103 -10.47 10.54 -7.89
C GLU A 103 -10.09 11.25 -6.58
N ASN A 104 -8.94 11.94 -6.58
CA ASN A 104 -8.47 12.78 -5.48
C ASN A 104 -8.32 12.06 -4.13
N ALA A 105 -8.20 10.73 -4.14
CA ALA A 105 -8.05 9.91 -2.94
C ALA A 105 -6.64 10.07 -2.35
N HIS A 106 -6.57 10.45 -1.07
CA HIS A 106 -5.29 10.76 -0.43
C HIS A 106 -5.04 9.95 0.86
N CYS A 107 -6.09 9.54 1.56
CA CYS A 107 -5.96 8.67 2.73
C CYS A 107 -7.06 7.62 2.75
N LEU A 108 -6.81 6.53 3.47
CA LEU A 108 -7.81 5.50 3.71
C LEU A 108 -7.70 4.94 5.14
N ALA A 109 -8.84 4.50 5.66
CA ALA A 109 -8.94 3.71 6.87
C ALA A 109 -9.90 2.54 6.62
N ILE A 110 -9.71 1.42 7.30
CA ILE A 110 -10.53 0.22 7.14
C ILE A 110 -11.05 -0.14 8.53
N SER A 111 -12.35 -0.36 8.66
CA SER A 111 -12.96 -0.86 9.90
C SER A 111 -12.97 -2.38 9.94
N ASP A 112 -13.15 -2.95 11.13
CA ASP A 112 -13.12 -4.41 11.36
C ASP A 112 -14.21 -5.17 10.60
N ASP A 113 -15.32 -4.50 10.25
CA ASP A 113 -16.41 -5.03 9.44
C ASP A 113 -16.16 -4.90 7.92
N GLY A 114 -14.98 -4.42 7.50
CA GLY A 114 -14.56 -4.39 6.10
C GLY A 114 -15.01 -3.16 5.31
N ILE A 115 -15.45 -2.08 5.98
CA ILE A 115 -15.73 -0.80 5.31
C ILE A 115 -14.43 -0.01 5.13
N VAL A 116 -14.16 0.41 3.89
CA VAL A 116 -13.08 1.33 3.54
C VAL A 116 -13.62 2.75 3.53
N TYR A 117 -12.99 3.63 4.31
CA TYR A 117 -13.23 5.05 4.34
C TYR A 117 -12.12 5.74 3.56
N VAL A 118 -12.45 6.39 2.43
CA VAL A 118 -11.49 7.10 1.59
C VAL A 118 -11.66 8.60 1.77
N GLY A 119 -10.59 9.28 2.20
CA GLY A 119 -10.55 10.74 2.26
C GLY A 119 -10.15 11.32 0.90
N GLN A 120 -11.06 12.10 0.29
CA GLN A 120 -10.80 12.80 -0.95
C GLN A 120 -10.42 14.26 -0.70
N THR A 121 -9.34 14.75 -1.31
CA THR A 121 -8.90 16.16 -1.20
C THR A 121 -9.77 17.13 -2.02
N ALA A 122 -10.45 16.61 -3.04
CA ALA A 122 -11.54 17.27 -3.76
C ALA A 122 -12.63 16.21 -4.06
N PRO A 123 -13.90 16.44 -3.73
CA PRO A 123 -14.51 17.68 -3.23
C PRO A 123 -14.34 17.96 -1.72
N ARG A 124 -13.43 17.28 -1.01
CA ARG A 124 -13.23 17.32 0.47
C ARG A 124 -14.33 16.55 1.21
N GLN A 125 -14.37 15.25 0.95
CA GLN A 125 -15.36 14.35 1.53
C GLN A 125 -14.73 13.02 1.94
N ILE A 126 -15.51 12.22 2.67
CA ILE A 126 -15.19 10.82 2.96
C ILE A 126 -16.15 9.96 2.15
N VAL A 127 -15.62 9.05 1.35
CA VAL A 127 -16.39 8.02 0.65
C VAL A 127 -16.31 6.72 1.44
N GLN A 128 -17.44 6.04 1.58
CA GLN A 128 -17.50 4.72 2.21
C GLN A 128 -17.71 3.65 1.14
N ILE A 129 -16.96 2.57 1.25
CA ILE A 129 -16.91 1.48 0.29
C ILE A 129 -16.93 0.17 1.08
N SER A 130 -17.75 -0.79 0.69
CA SER A 130 -17.68 -2.15 1.27
C SER A 130 -16.66 -3.00 0.52
N LEU A 131 -15.81 -3.76 1.22
CA LEU A 131 -14.94 -4.77 0.61
C LEU A 131 -15.69 -6.07 0.22
N THR A 132 -16.98 -6.16 0.54
CA THR A 132 -17.83 -7.34 0.28
C THR A 132 -18.57 -7.31 -1.06
N ASP A 133 -18.43 -6.25 -1.84
CA ASP A 133 -18.99 -6.10 -3.19
C ASP A 133 -17.92 -6.33 -4.28
#